data_AF-A0A013WLX7-F1
#
_entry.id   AF-A0A013WLX7-F1
#
_cell.length_a   1.000
_cell.length_b   1.000
_cell.length_c   1.000
_cell.angle_alpha   90.00
_cell.angle_beta   90.00
_cell.angle_gamma   90.00
#
_symmetry.space_group_name_H-M   'P 1'
#
loop_
_entity.id
_entity.type
_entity.pdbx_description
1 polymer ?
#
loop_
_entity_poly.entity_id
_entity_poly.type
_entity_poly.pdbx_seq_one_letter_code
_entity_poly.pdbx_strand_id
1 'polypeptide(L)'
;MVQSGDTLTRIAARRKGLTARELAWLNQHPLDRPLRIGQRIKLPHQAYLDAGQAARTKFLALAHYMDTHGGKLPPDPANPPSLESQILDTNWRKETKNGYDFHIDVIARPREIVADLTNGPIAKRSRREQAQAGKPNRRPGDEGGHFIAVRFNGSSDSFNHFAQDRNFNRGAYRAMEDGWAKDLQAGRKVVLNIVPRYEGASKRPFKLVVRWYVDGNPNIQHFSNEAKGKAHAAR
;
A
#
# COMPACT_ATOMS: atom_id res chain seq x y z
N MET A 1 6.47 -36.04 2.78
CA MET A 1 7.89 -35.92 3.16
C MET A 1 8.61 -35.09 2.12
N VAL A 2 9.69 -34.41 2.50
CA VAL A 2 10.54 -33.65 1.57
C VAL A 2 11.15 -34.60 0.54
N GLN A 3 11.04 -34.26 -0.74
CA GLN A 3 11.62 -35.00 -1.86
C GLN A 3 12.86 -34.29 -2.41
N SER A 4 13.60 -34.97 -3.29
CA SER A 4 14.72 -34.34 -3.99
C SER A 4 14.29 -33.05 -4.68
N GLY A 5 15.12 -32.02 -4.54
CA GLY A 5 14.89 -30.66 -5.03
C GLY A 5 13.93 -29.80 -4.21
N ASP A 6 13.18 -30.34 -3.23
CA ASP A 6 12.14 -29.58 -2.51
C ASP A 6 12.77 -28.41 -1.74
N THR A 7 12.14 -27.24 -1.84
CA THR A 7 12.48 -26.05 -1.06
C THR A 7 11.27 -25.60 -0.26
N LEU A 8 11.47 -24.85 0.83
CA LEU A 8 10.38 -24.25 1.60
C LEU A 8 9.44 -23.43 0.70
N THR A 9 9.99 -22.66 -0.23
CA THR A 9 9.22 -21.89 -1.21
C THR A 9 8.33 -22.77 -2.07
N ARG A 10 8.86 -23.87 -2.61
CA ARG A 10 8.11 -24.76 -3.50
C ARG A 10 7.08 -25.61 -2.76
N ILE A 11 7.35 -25.99 -1.51
CA ILE A 11 6.37 -26.66 -0.66
C ILE A 11 5.26 -25.68 -0.24
N ALA A 12 5.60 -24.45 0.15
CA ALA A 12 4.62 -23.43 0.54
C ALA A 12 3.69 -23.08 -0.63
N ALA A 13 4.23 -22.97 -1.84
CA ALA A 13 3.47 -22.70 -3.06
C ALA A 13 2.38 -23.76 -3.38
N ARG A 14 2.41 -24.93 -2.74
CA ARG A 14 1.32 -25.93 -2.81
C ARG A 14 0.05 -25.48 -2.07
N ARG A 15 0.10 -24.33 -1.37
CA ARG A 15 -1.00 -23.71 -0.64
C ARG A 15 -1.12 -22.24 -1.03
N LYS A 16 -2.30 -21.83 -1.47
CA LYS A 16 -2.58 -20.44 -1.81
C LYS A 16 -2.46 -19.58 -0.56
N GLY A 17 -1.68 -18.51 -0.66
CA GLY A 17 -1.46 -17.54 0.42
C GLY A 17 -0.49 -17.97 1.52
N LEU A 18 0.14 -19.14 1.41
CA LEU A 18 1.18 -19.57 2.35
C LEU A 18 2.57 -19.21 1.82
N THR A 19 3.37 -18.53 2.63
CA THR A 19 4.73 -18.14 2.31
C THR A 19 5.77 -19.12 2.85
N ALA A 20 6.97 -19.11 2.27
CA ALA A 20 8.10 -19.89 2.78
C ALA A 20 8.41 -19.55 4.25
N ARG A 21 8.27 -18.28 4.65
CA ARG A 21 8.50 -17.82 6.03
C ARG A 21 7.47 -18.38 7.00
N GLU A 22 6.20 -18.39 6.63
CA GLU A 22 5.14 -18.96 7.47
C GLU A 22 5.29 -20.48 7.59
N LEU A 23 5.62 -21.16 6.48
CA LEU A 23 5.91 -22.58 6.50
C LEU A 23 7.14 -22.90 7.36
N ALA A 24 8.21 -22.10 7.26
CA ALA A 24 9.41 -22.22 8.08
C ALA A 24 9.08 -22.05 9.57
N TRP A 25 8.35 -20.99 9.92
CA TRP A 25 7.91 -20.71 11.29
C TRP A 25 7.08 -21.85 11.87
N LEU A 26 6.09 -22.37 11.12
CA LEU A 26 5.24 -23.49 11.55
C LEU A 26 6.05 -24.77 11.86
N ASN A 27 7.16 -24.94 11.15
CA ASN A 27 8.05 -26.08 11.29
C ASN A 27 9.25 -25.83 12.19
N GLN A 28 9.32 -24.67 12.84
CA GLN A 28 10.48 -24.22 13.63
C GLN A 28 11.79 -24.38 12.86
N HIS A 29 11.73 -24.13 11.55
CA HIS A 29 12.83 -24.33 10.63
C HIS A 29 13.46 -22.98 10.27
N PRO A 30 14.79 -22.83 10.33
CA PRO A 30 15.45 -21.64 9.81
C PRO A 30 15.20 -21.48 8.31
N LEU A 31 15.01 -20.25 7.84
CA LEU A 31 14.71 -19.95 6.44
C LEU A 31 15.89 -20.25 5.49
N ASP A 32 17.11 -20.13 6.01
CA ASP A 32 18.40 -20.29 5.33
C ASP A 32 18.92 -21.73 5.36
N ARG A 33 18.38 -22.58 6.26
CA ARG A 33 18.76 -23.98 6.34
C ARG A 33 18.12 -24.78 5.19
N PRO A 34 18.89 -25.63 4.48
CA PRO A 34 18.32 -26.53 3.47
C PRO A 34 17.44 -27.61 4.10
N LEU A 35 16.41 -28.04 3.37
CA LEU A 35 15.57 -29.18 3.76
C LEU A 35 16.32 -30.50 3.50
N ARG A 36 16.13 -31.48 4.38
CA ARG A 36 16.69 -32.83 4.21
C ARG A 36 15.69 -33.73 3.52
N ILE A 37 16.13 -34.51 2.54
CA ILE A 37 15.27 -35.53 1.90
C ILE A 37 14.74 -36.47 2.98
N GLY A 38 13.44 -36.79 2.93
CA GLY A 38 12.76 -37.59 3.95
C GLY A 38 12.28 -36.80 5.17
N GLN A 39 12.69 -35.54 5.35
CA GLN A 39 12.20 -34.69 6.44
C GLN A 39 10.67 -34.55 6.36
N ARG A 40 10.01 -34.64 7.52
CA ARG A 40 8.57 -34.36 7.64
C ARG A 40 8.38 -32.87 7.85
N ILE A 41 7.55 -32.26 7.01
CA ILE A 41 7.16 -30.85 7.07
C ILE A 41 5.66 -30.80 7.30
N LYS A 42 5.24 -30.10 8.36
CA LYS A 42 3.86 -29.70 8.61
C LYS A 42 3.45 -28.72 7.51
N LEU A 43 2.42 -29.07 6.75
CA LEU A 43 1.82 -28.23 5.71
C LEU A 43 0.32 -28.12 6.00
N PRO A 44 -0.21 -26.94 6.35
CA PRO A 44 -1.62 -26.80 6.67
C PRO A 44 -2.51 -27.13 5.47
N HIS A 45 -3.72 -27.60 5.72
CA HIS A 45 -4.71 -27.84 4.65
C HIS A 45 -5.22 -26.49 4.09
N GLN A 46 -5.53 -26.44 2.79
CA GLN A 46 -5.98 -25.19 2.15
C GLN A 46 -7.24 -24.64 2.82
N ALA A 47 -8.20 -25.51 3.14
CA ALA A 47 -9.44 -25.11 3.81
C ALA A 47 -9.22 -24.35 5.14
N TYR A 48 -8.18 -24.70 5.93
CA TYR A 48 -7.88 -23.98 7.17
C TYR A 48 -7.29 -22.58 6.90
N LEU A 49 -6.48 -22.44 5.85
CA LEU A 49 -5.95 -21.15 5.44
C LEU A 49 -7.06 -20.23 4.94
N ASP A 50 -7.95 -20.77 4.10
CA ASP A 50 -9.10 -20.04 3.56
C ASP A 50 -10.06 -19.62 4.69
N ALA A 51 -10.39 -20.53 5.61
CA ALA A 51 -11.23 -20.23 6.77
C ALA A 51 -10.60 -19.14 7.67
N GLY A 52 -9.29 -19.19 7.92
CA GLY A 52 -8.58 -18.16 8.69
C GLY A 52 -8.59 -16.79 8.00
N GLN A 53 -8.39 -16.75 6.69
CA GLN A 53 -8.48 -15.52 5.90
C GLN A 53 -9.90 -14.95 5.86
N ALA A 54 -10.91 -15.81 5.72
CA ALA A 54 -12.32 -15.43 5.75
C ALA A 54 -12.71 -14.87 7.12
N ALA A 55 -12.33 -15.54 8.21
CA ALA A 55 -12.57 -15.09 9.57
C ALA A 55 -11.92 -13.74 9.85
N ARG A 56 -10.66 -13.55 9.44
CA ARG A 56 -9.97 -12.26 9.54
C ARG A 56 -10.70 -11.16 8.76
N THR A 57 -11.10 -11.45 7.52
CA THR A 57 -11.79 -10.49 6.66
C THR A 57 -13.13 -10.08 7.27
N LYS A 58 -13.91 -11.05 7.76
CA LYS A 58 -15.18 -10.82 8.44
C LYS A 58 -15.00 -10.02 9.73
N PHE A 59 -14.00 -10.35 10.55
CA PHE A 59 -13.66 -9.58 11.74
C PHE A 59 -13.34 -8.13 11.41
N LEU A 60 -12.51 -7.88 10.39
CA LEU A 60 -12.17 -6.52 9.95
C LEU A 60 -13.41 -5.77 9.44
N ALA A 61 -14.31 -6.44 8.72
CA ALA A 61 -15.56 -5.85 8.26
C ALA A 61 -16.50 -5.48 9.42
N LEU A 62 -16.60 -6.30 10.47
CA LEU A 62 -17.40 -6.03 11.66
C LEU A 62 -16.82 -4.90 12.51
N ALA A 63 -15.52 -4.98 12.82
CA ALA A 63 -14.83 -3.94 13.58
C ALA A 63 -15.01 -2.59 12.89
N HIS A 64 -14.86 -2.57 11.57
CA HIS A 64 -15.07 -1.37 10.79
C HIS A 64 -16.51 -0.83 10.84
N TYR A 65 -17.52 -1.70 10.68
CA TYR A 65 -18.91 -1.29 10.79
C TYR A 65 -19.20 -0.66 12.16
N MET A 66 -18.68 -1.25 13.24
CA MET A 66 -18.85 -0.73 14.60
C MET A 66 -18.22 0.65 14.76
N ASP A 67 -17.00 0.86 14.25
CA ASP A 67 -16.31 2.14 14.33
C ASP A 67 -17.09 3.27 13.63
N THR A 68 -17.80 2.97 12.53
CA THR A 68 -18.60 3.96 11.77
C THR A 68 -20.05 4.11 12.25
N HIS A 69 -20.55 3.14 13.02
CA HIS A 69 -21.94 3.12 13.50
C HIS A 69 -22.05 3.27 15.02
N GLY A 70 -21.09 3.97 15.64
CA GLY A 70 -21.13 4.30 17.06
C GLY A 70 -21.08 3.07 17.98
N GLY A 71 -20.28 2.07 17.59
CA GLY A 71 -20.11 0.80 18.30
C GLY A 71 -21.19 -0.26 18.02
N LYS A 72 -22.18 0.03 17.16
CA LYS A 72 -23.26 -0.90 16.83
C LYS A 72 -22.82 -1.94 15.81
N LEU A 73 -23.31 -3.17 15.96
CA LEU A 73 -23.14 -4.23 14.97
C LEU A 73 -24.08 -4.01 13.76
N PRO A 74 -23.75 -4.58 12.58
CA PRO A 74 -24.66 -4.60 11.44
C PRO A 74 -25.88 -5.47 11.72
N PRO A 75 -26.98 -5.32 10.95
CA PRO A 75 -28.19 -6.12 11.12
C PRO A 75 -27.95 -7.63 11.04
N ASP A 76 -26.99 -8.06 10.20
CA ASP A 76 -26.51 -9.45 10.14
C ASP A 76 -25.00 -9.50 10.43
N PRO A 77 -24.58 -9.70 11.69
CA PRO A 77 -23.17 -9.87 12.03
C PRO A 77 -22.56 -11.17 11.50
N ALA A 78 -23.39 -12.16 11.13
CA ALA A 78 -22.91 -13.38 10.52
C ALA A 78 -22.53 -13.16 9.05
N ASN A 79 -23.14 -12.20 8.37
CA ASN A 79 -22.80 -11.79 7.01
C ASN A 79 -22.71 -10.25 6.92
N PRO A 80 -21.67 -9.65 7.55
CA PRO A 80 -21.53 -8.20 7.51
C PRO A 80 -21.31 -7.73 6.07
N PRO A 81 -21.64 -6.46 5.75
CA PRO A 81 -21.23 -5.84 4.50
C PRO A 81 -19.72 -6.07 4.29
N SER A 82 -19.30 -6.37 3.07
CA SER A 82 -17.88 -6.63 2.81
C SER A 82 -17.02 -5.43 3.21
N LEU A 83 -15.80 -5.67 3.70
CA LEU A 83 -14.87 -4.58 3.99
C LEU A 83 -14.65 -3.68 2.75
N GLU A 84 -14.64 -4.28 1.55
CA GLU A 84 -14.53 -3.53 0.30
C GLU A 84 -15.70 -2.57 0.06
N SER A 85 -16.94 -3.05 0.19
CA SER A 85 -18.13 -2.19 0.03
C SER A 85 -18.17 -1.06 1.05
N GLN A 86 -17.75 -1.34 2.29
CA GLN A 86 -17.69 -0.32 3.34
C GLN A 86 -16.53 0.69 3.13
N ILE A 87 -15.38 0.24 2.60
CA ILE A 87 -14.25 1.12 2.22
C ILE A 87 -14.62 2.02 1.02
N LEU A 88 -15.44 1.51 0.10
CA LEU A 88 -15.89 2.25 -1.07
C LEU A 88 -16.97 3.28 -0.74
N ASP A 89 -17.49 3.30 0.49
CA ASP A 89 -18.28 4.42 1.00
C ASP A 89 -17.42 5.69 1.01
N THR A 90 -18.02 6.83 0.67
CA THR A 90 -17.36 8.12 0.48
C THR A 90 -16.98 8.82 1.79
N ASN A 91 -17.28 8.21 2.95
CA ASN A 91 -17.02 8.73 4.29
C ASN A 91 -15.55 8.54 4.72
N TRP A 92 -14.59 9.02 3.91
CA TRP A 92 -13.16 8.97 4.26
C TRP A 92 -12.82 10.05 5.29
N ARG A 93 -11.94 9.73 6.24
CA ARG A 93 -11.44 10.76 7.17
C ARG A 93 -10.54 11.73 6.41
N LYS A 94 -10.66 13.01 6.69
CA LYS A 94 -9.75 14.03 6.16
C LYS A 94 -8.70 14.37 7.21
N GLU A 95 -7.43 14.25 6.85
CA GLU A 95 -6.30 14.72 7.65
C GLU A 95 -5.57 15.84 6.91
N THR A 96 -5.39 16.99 7.55
CA THR A 96 -4.62 18.10 6.97
C THR A 96 -3.27 18.20 7.67
N LYS A 97 -2.17 18.05 6.93
CA LYS A 97 -0.80 18.23 7.43
C LYS A 97 0.04 19.03 6.46
N ASN A 98 0.79 19.99 7.00
CA ASN A 98 1.65 20.88 6.23
C ASN A 98 0.91 21.61 5.09
N GLY A 99 -0.38 21.88 5.27
CA GLY A 99 -1.25 22.49 4.26
C GLY A 99 -1.79 21.53 3.19
N TYR A 100 -1.55 20.21 3.34
CA TYR A 100 -1.99 19.19 2.38
C TYR A 100 -3.06 18.31 2.98
N ASP A 101 -4.06 18.00 2.17
CA ASP A 101 -5.23 17.24 2.55
C ASP A 101 -5.09 15.79 2.10
N PHE A 102 -5.24 14.87 3.05
CA PHE A 102 -5.24 13.44 2.83
C PHE A 102 -6.62 12.89 3.19
N HIS A 103 -7.34 12.39 2.20
CA HIS A 103 -8.56 11.62 2.43
C HIS A 103 -8.17 10.16 2.59
N ILE A 104 -8.36 9.63 3.79
CA ILE A 104 -7.83 8.36 4.23
C ILE A 104 -9.01 7.43 4.50
N ASP A 105 -8.97 6.25 3.88
CA ASP A 105 -9.95 5.23 4.16
C ASP A 105 -9.76 4.64 5.56
N VAL A 106 -10.74 3.85 5.91
CA VAL A 106 -10.96 3.29 7.23
C VAL A 106 -9.90 2.27 7.64
N ILE A 107 -9.12 1.73 6.69
CA ILE A 107 -7.97 0.87 6.98
C ILE A 107 -6.63 1.61 6.87
N ALA A 108 -6.70 2.95 7.01
CA ALA A 108 -5.60 3.90 7.02
C ALA A 108 -4.82 3.97 5.70
N ARG A 109 -5.51 3.89 4.56
CA ARG A 109 -4.90 4.10 3.23
C ARG A 109 -5.36 5.43 2.64
N PRO A 110 -4.45 6.28 2.15
CA PRO A 110 -4.83 7.44 1.37
C PRO A 110 -5.56 7.03 0.10
N ARG A 111 -6.73 7.61 -0.13
CA ARG A 111 -7.58 7.43 -1.31
C ARG A 111 -7.50 8.62 -2.24
N GLU A 112 -7.25 9.80 -1.68
CA GLU A 112 -7.04 11.03 -2.41
C GLU A 112 -6.12 11.94 -1.60
N ILE A 113 -5.14 12.55 -2.27
CA ILE A 113 -4.27 13.57 -1.69
C ILE A 113 -4.42 14.83 -2.54
N VAL A 114 -4.77 15.94 -1.91
CA VAL A 114 -4.88 17.26 -2.55
C VAL A 114 -3.85 18.19 -1.93
N ALA A 115 -3.04 18.84 -2.76
CA ALA A 115 -1.97 19.70 -2.29
C ALA A 115 -1.73 20.89 -3.23
N ASP A 116 -1.59 22.08 -2.65
CA ASP A 116 -1.00 23.26 -3.30
C ASP A 116 0.48 23.27 -2.94
N LEU A 117 1.33 22.74 -3.83
CA LEU A 117 2.73 22.46 -3.49
C LEU A 117 3.50 23.75 -3.17
N THR A 118 4.46 23.63 -2.26
CA THR A 118 5.30 24.75 -1.84
C THR A 118 6.78 24.36 -1.90
N ASN A 119 7.65 25.36 -2.10
CA ASN A 119 9.08 25.26 -1.78
C ASN A 119 9.33 25.43 -0.27
N GLY A 120 8.36 25.04 0.57
CA GLY A 120 8.44 25.13 2.02
C GLY A 120 9.64 24.36 2.59
N PRO A 121 9.88 24.43 3.92
CA PRO A 121 11.03 23.80 4.52
C PRO A 121 11.08 22.31 4.18
N ILE A 122 12.30 21.79 3.96
CA ILE A 122 12.49 20.37 3.72
C ILE A 122 12.12 19.62 5.01
N ALA A 123 11.06 18.83 4.94
CA ALA A 123 10.56 18.09 6.09
C ALA A 123 11.54 16.98 6.53
N LYS A 124 11.47 16.61 7.82
CA LYS A 124 12.28 15.52 8.36
C LYS A 124 11.80 14.17 7.80
N ARG A 125 12.73 13.35 7.31
CA ARG A 125 12.42 11.97 6.90
C ARG A 125 12.13 11.07 8.11
N SER A 126 11.11 10.23 8.00
CA SER A 126 10.86 9.15 8.97
C SER A 126 11.36 7.80 8.45
N ARG A 127 12.47 7.28 9.00
CA ARG A 127 12.97 5.94 8.63
C ARG A 127 12.00 4.83 9.05
N ARG A 128 11.30 5.04 10.18
CA ARG A 128 10.30 4.11 10.69
C ARG A 128 9.13 3.98 9.72
N GLU A 129 8.52 5.10 9.31
CA GLU A 129 7.36 5.05 8.41
C GLU A 129 7.72 4.52 7.04
N GLN A 130 8.89 4.89 6.50
CA GLN A 130 9.42 4.28 5.27
C GLN A 130 9.56 2.75 5.38
N ALA A 131 9.98 2.23 6.54
CA ALA A 131 10.14 0.80 6.76
C ALA A 131 8.80 0.07 7.01
N GLN A 132 7.76 0.76 7.49
CA GLN A 132 6.43 0.19 7.76
C GLN A 132 5.45 0.32 6.58
N ALA A 133 5.73 1.23 5.64
CA ALA A 133 4.85 1.53 4.52
C ALA A 133 4.39 0.27 3.76
N GLY A 134 3.07 0.16 3.60
CA GLY A 134 2.38 -0.91 2.87
C GLY A 134 2.38 -2.30 3.50
N LYS A 135 2.96 -2.51 4.70
CA LYS A 135 2.86 -3.81 5.39
C LYS A 135 1.41 -4.15 5.76
N PRO A 136 1.02 -5.43 5.72
CA PRO A 136 1.82 -6.60 5.37
C PRO A 136 1.97 -6.84 3.85
N ASN A 137 1.29 -6.07 3.01
CA ASN A 137 1.21 -6.29 1.55
C ASN A 137 2.42 -5.76 0.75
N ARG A 138 3.40 -5.13 1.42
CA ARG A 138 4.65 -4.67 0.82
C ARG A 138 5.39 -5.84 0.18
N ARG A 139 5.80 -5.69 -1.08
CA ARG A 139 6.54 -6.69 -1.84
C ARG A 139 8.05 -6.56 -1.64
N PRO A 140 8.81 -7.66 -1.82
CA PRO A 140 10.26 -7.57 -1.99
C PRO A 140 10.60 -6.60 -3.13
N GLY A 141 11.53 -5.68 -2.89
CA GLY A 141 11.91 -4.64 -3.86
C GLY A 141 11.16 -3.30 -3.67
N ASP A 142 10.08 -3.25 -2.90
CA ASP A 142 9.43 -1.98 -2.57
C ASP A 142 10.25 -1.15 -1.57
N GLU A 143 10.25 0.16 -1.79
CA GLU A 143 10.71 1.22 -0.89
C GLU A 143 9.52 1.89 -0.18
N GLY A 144 9.80 2.64 0.88
CA GLY A 144 8.80 3.47 1.54
C GLY A 144 8.74 4.82 0.84
N GLY A 145 8.06 4.89 -0.29
CA GLY A 145 7.86 6.12 -1.05
C GLY A 145 7.02 7.13 -0.29
N HIS A 146 7.10 8.41 -0.68
CA HIS A 146 6.20 9.44 -0.17
C HIS A 146 5.16 9.78 -1.23
N PHE A 147 3.91 10.07 -0.85
CA PHE A 147 2.96 10.68 -1.78
C PHE A 147 3.37 12.12 -2.10
N ILE A 148 3.69 12.90 -1.06
CA ILE A 148 4.32 14.22 -1.19
C ILE A 148 5.74 14.12 -0.66
N ALA A 149 6.74 14.33 -1.52
CA ALA A 149 8.14 14.30 -1.12
C ALA A 149 8.48 15.34 -0.04
N VAL A 150 9.48 15.01 0.78
CA VAL A 150 10.02 15.91 1.83
C VAL A 150 10.48 17.27 1.29
N ARG A 151 10.89 17.34 0.01
CA ARG A 151 11.31 18.59 -0.64
C ARG A 151 10.17 19.59 -0.81
N PHE A 152 8.93 19.12 -0.77
CA PHE A 152 7.72 19.93 -0.84
C PHE A 152 7.06 20.03 0.53
N ASN A 153 7.83 19.98 1.62
CA ASN A 153 7.31 19.94 2.98
C ASN A 153 6.31 18.78 3.24
N GLY A 154 6.48 17.64 2.57
CA GLY A 154 5.62 16.46 2.79
C GLY A 154 5.75 15.89 4.21
N SER A 155 4.62 15.53 4.84
CA SER A 155 4.60 15.06 6.23
C SER A 155 5.40 13.76 6.44
N SER A 156 5.99 13.62 7.63
CA SER A 156 6.62 12.38 8.10
C SER A 156 5.64 11.33 8.62
N ASP A 157 4.33 11.64 8.62
CA ASP A 157 3.27 10.74 9.08
C ASP A 157 3.11 9.51 8.18
N SER A 158 2.60 8.42 8.77
CA SER A 158 2.47 7.12 8.11
C SER A 158 1.62 7.16 6.84
N PHE A 159 0.56 7.97 6.83
CA PHE A 159 -0.33 8.10 5.68
C PHE A 159 0.32 8.82 4.49
N ASN A 160 1.41 9.58 4.67
CA ASN A 160 2.13 10.15 3.53
C ASN A 160 3.10 9.13 2.91
N HIS A 161 3.17 7.89 3.44
CA HIS A 161 4.06 6.85 2.95
C HIS A 161 3.32 5.68 2.34
N PHE A 162 3.87 5.10 1.27
CA PHE A 162 3.33 3.89 0.65
C PHE A 162 4.43 2.93 0.20
N ALA A 163 4.08 1.65 0.09
CA ALA A 163 4.98 0.67 -0.53
C ALA A 163 5.05 0.96 -2.04
N GLN A 164 6.22 1.42 -2.48
CA GLN A 164 6.47 1.87 -3.84
C GLN A 164 7.58 1.02 -4.44
N ASP A 165 7.37 0.44 -5.62
CA ASP A 165 8.43 -0.27 -6.33
C ASP A 165 9.67 0.65 -6.49
N ARG A 166 10.88 0.11 -6.23
CA ARG A 166 12.12 0.90 -6.24
C ARG A 166 12.39 1.60 -7.58
N ASN A 167 12.13 0.94 -8.70
CA ASN A 167 12.40 1.51 -10.03
C ASN A 167 11.37 2.60 -10.35
N PHE A 168 10.10 2.37 -10.01
CA PHE A 168 9.08 3.41 -10.11
C PHE A 168 9.40 4.62 -9.24
N ASN A 169 9.78 4.40 -7.97
CA ASN A 169 10.15 5.45 -7.01
C ASN A 169 11.31 6.31 -7.53
N ARG A 170 12.40 5.68 -7.92
CA ARG A 170 13.64 6.37 -8.31
C ARG A 170 13.65 6.87 -9.74
N GLY A 171 12.76 6.36 -10.59
CA GLY A 171 12.62 6.71 -11.99
C GLY A 171 11.45 7.66 -12.21
N ALA A 172 10.33 7.12 -12.72
CA ALA A 172 9.23 7.93 -13.23
C ALA A 172 8.57 8.84 -12.19
N TYR A 173 8.44 8.39 -10.93
CA TYR A 173 7.86 9.22 -9.87
C TYR A 173 8.78 10.41 -9.53
N ARG A 174 10.08 10.13 -9.32
CA ARG A 174 11.08 11.17 -9.10
C ARG A 174 11.16 12.17 -10.25
N ALA A 175 11.11 11.71 -11.50
CA ALA A 175 11.17 12.60 -12.67
C ALA A 175 10.00 13.60 -12.70
N MET A 176 8.80 13.15 -12.33
CA MET A 176 7.63 14.01 -12.18
C MET A 176 7.81 15.03 -11.05
N GLU A 177 8.30 14.59 -9.88
CA GLU A 177 8.61 15.49 -8.77
C GLU A 177 9.70 16.52 -9.13
N ASP A 178 10.72 16.13 -9.89
CA ASP A 178 11.75 17.04 -10.38
C ASP A 178 11.16 18.11 -11.34
N GLY A 179 10.13 17.75 -12.12
CA GLY A 179 9.36 18.69 -12.94
C GLY A 179 8.63 19.73 -12.10
N TRP A 180 7.84 19.29 -11.12
CA TRP A 180 7.13 20.19 -10.20
C TRP A 180 8.07 21.14 -9.46
N ALA A 181 9.24 20.65 -9.04
CA ALA A 181 10.22 21.50 -8.37
C ALA A 181 10.77 22.60 -9.28
N LYS A 182 10.99 22.32 -10.57
CA LYS A 182 11.39 23.36 -11.55
C LYS A 182 10.28 24.37 -11.76
N ASP A 183 9.03 23.93 -11.83
CA ASP A 183 7.87 24.82 -11.97
C ASP A 183 7.77 25.77 -10.77
N LEU A 184 7.85 25.24 -9.55
CA LEU A 184 7.84 26.04 -8.31
C LEU A 184 9.04 26.99 -8.21
N GLN A 185 10.23 26.56 -8.64
CA GLN A 185 11.43 27.43 -8.68
C GLN A 185 11.26 28.59 -9.68
N ALA A 186 10.52 28.38 -10.75
CA ALA A 186 10.15 29.42 -11.71
C ALA A 186 8.99 30.32 -11.21
N GLY A 187 8.55 30.17 -9.97
CA GLY A 187 7.46 30.95 -9.37
C GLY A 187 6.06 30.53 -9.84
N ARG A 188 5.94 29.39 -10.53
CA ARG A 188 4.65 28.88 -11.01
C ARG A 188 3.91 28.13 -9.91
N LYS A 189 2.59 28.19 -9.98
CA LYS A 189 1.70 27.50 -9.04
C LYS A 189 1.52 26.05 -9.47
N VAL A 190 1.73 25.11 -8.55
CA VAL A 190 1.54 23.67 -8.80
C VAL A 190 0.52 23.09 -7.81
N VAL A 191 -0.68 22.76 -8.30
CA VAL A 191 -1.72 22.11 -7.49
C VAL A 191 -1.87 20.67 -7.96
N LEU A 192 -1.87 19.70 -7.05
CA LEU A 192 -1.99 18.29 -7.38
C LEU A 192 -3.18 17.59 -6.73
N ASN A 193 -3.58 16.50 -7.36
CA ASN A 193 -4.55 15.52 -6.90
C ASN A 193 -3.99 14.12 -7.21
N ILE A 194 -3.60 13.38 -6.16
CA ILE A 194 -3.08 12.01 -6.28
C ILE A 194 -4.15 11.04 -5.80
N VAL A 195 -4.51 10.07 -6.64
CA VAL A 195 -5.48 9.01 -6.35
C VAL A 195 -4.81 7.64 -6.43
N PRO A 196 -4.39 7.06 -5.29
CA PRO A 196 -3.88 5.71 -5.23
C PRO A 196 -5.00 4.69 -5.42
N ARG A 197 -4.74 3.60 -6.15
CA ARG A 197 -5.68 2.50 -6.37
C ARG A 197 -5.16 1.24 -5.71
N TYR A 198 -6.03 0.57 -4.95
CA TYR A 198 -5.72 -0.63 -4.19
C TYR A 198 -6.60 -1.78 -4.63
N GLU A 199 -6.10 -3.00 -4.45
CA GLU A 199 -6.84 -4.23 -4.65
C GLU A 199 -7.35 -4.74 -3.30
N GLY A 200 -8.68 -4.88 -3.16
CA GLY A 200 -9.34 -5.28 -1.93
C GLY A 200 -8.84 -4.51 -0.70
N ALA A 201 -8.38 -5.26 0.31
CA ALA A 201 -7.83 -4.72 1.56
C ALA A 201 -6.31 -4.47 1.56
N SER A 202 -5.63 -4.56 0.41
CA SER A 202 -4.18 -4.35 0.33
C SER A 202 -3.79 -2.94 0.79
N LYS A 203 -2.74 -2.82 1.62
CA LYS A 203 -2.10 -1.54 1.96
C LYS A 203 -1.07 -1.06 0.93
N ARG A 204 -0.75 -1.88 -0.07
CA ARG A 204 0.10 -1.51 -1.22
C ARG A 204 -0.80 -1.09 -2.39
N PRO A 205 -0.72 0.16 -2.89
CA PRO A 205 -1.43 0.54 -4.09
C PRO A 205 -0.82 -0.17 -5.30
N PHE A 206 -1.64 -0.65 -6.24
CA PHE A 206 -1.14 -1.24 -7.50
C PHE A 206 -0.94 -0.17 -8.59
N LYS A 207 -1.62 0.97 -8.47
CA LYS A 207 -1.57 2.08 -9.45
C LYS A 207 -1.72 3.42 -8.75
N LEU A 208 -1.11 4.46 -9.30
CA LEU A 208 -1.38 5.86 -8.95
C LEU A 208 -1.94 6.59 -10.17
N VAL A 209 -2.94 7.43 -9.95
CA VAL A 209 -3.38 8.44 -10.92
C VAL A 209 -3.02 9.79 -10.33
N VAL A 210 -2.11 10.50 -10.98
CA VAL A 210 -1.64 11.82 -10.52
C VAL A 210 -2.12 12.84 -11.52
N ARG A 211 -2.94 13.79 -11.06
CA ARG A 211 -3.30 14.99 -11.80
C ARG A 211 -2.62 16.18 -11.17
N TRP A 212 -2.11 17.08 -11.98
CA TRP A 212 -1.58 18.34 -11.47
C TRP A 212 -1.85 19.48 -12.45
N TYR A 213 -1.87 20.69 -11.92
CA TYR A 213 -2.14 21.91 -12.65
C TYR A 213 -0.95 22.84 -12.46
N VAL A 214 -0.37 23.32 -13.56
CA VAL A 214 0.68 24.34 -13.54
C VAL A 214 0.07 25.64 -14.04
N ASP A 215 -0.09 26.62 -13.15
CA ASP A 215 -0.83 27.86 -13.42
C ASP A 215 -2.21 27.62 -14.05
N GLY A 216 -2.91 26.58 -13.56
CA GLY A 216 -4.23 26.17 -14.06
C GLY A 216 -4.19 25.23 -15.27
N ASN A 217 -3.04 25.00 -15.91
CA ASN A 217 -2.94 24.10 -17.07
C ASN A 217 -2.88 22.63 -16.62
N PRO A 218 -3.83 21.78 -17.04
CA PRO A 218 -3.95 20.42 -16.53
C PRO A 218 -2.89 19.47 -17.11
N ASN A 219 -2.45 18.55 -16.27
CA ASN A 219 -1.60 17.43 -16.61
C ASN A 219 -2.12 16.17 -15.89
N ILE A 220 -1.94 15.00 -16.51
CA ILE A 220 -2.31 13.72 -15.91
C ILE A 220 -1.29 12.64 -16.23
N GLN A 221 -0.94 11.85 -15.23
CA GLN A 221 -0.07 10.69 -15.39
C GLN A 221 -0.64 9.48 -14.67
N HIS A 222 -0.67 8.35 -15.37
CA HIS A 222 -0.98 7.05 -14.80
C HIS A 222 0.32 6.28 -14.58
N PHE A 223 0.53 5.82 -13.35
CA PHE A 223 1.68 5.00 -12.98
C PHE A 223 1.25 3.62 -12.53
N SER A 224 1.83 2.58 -13.12
CA SER A 224 1.80 1.24 -12.56
C SER A 224 2.86 1.14 -11.46
N ASN A 225 2.50 0.68 -10.26
CA ASN A 225 3.43 0.49 -9.15
C ASN A 225 4.21 -0.81 -9.29
N GLU A 226 4.98 -0.92 -10.38
CA GLU A 226 5.71 -2.11 -10.81
C GLU A 226 7.08 -1.72 -11.40
N ALA A 227 8.03 -2.66 -11.41
CA ALA A 227 9.41 -2.45 -11.85
C ALA A 227 9.56 -1.89 -13.28
N LYS A 228 8.58 -2.15 -14.16
CA LYS A 228 8.49 -1.64 -15.54
C LYS A 228 7.39 -0.60 -15.63
N GLY A 229 7.52 0.51 -14.89
CA GLY A 229 6.56 1.62 -14.92
C GLY A 229 6.41 2.19 -16.32
N LYS A 230 5.52 1.62 -17.14
CA LYS A 230 5.08 2.23 -18.40
C LYS A 230 4.20 3.42 -18.04
N ALA A 231 4.78 4.61 -18.08
CA ALA A 231 4.01 5.84 -18.16
C ALA A 231 3.27 5.81 -19.50
N HIS A 232 1.96 5.57 -19.48
CA HIS A 232 1.12 5.86 -20.64
C HIS A 232 0.70 7.32 -20.52
N ALA A 233 1.25 8.17 -21.38
CA ALA A 233 0.69 9.50 -21.62
C ALA A 233 -0.68 9.30 -22.29
N ALA A 234 -1.73 9.89 -21.72
CA ALA A 234 -2.99 10.01 -22.44
C ALA A 234 -2.76 11.01 -23.58
N ARG A 235 -3.10 10.60 -24.81
CA ARG A 235 -3.31 11.51 -25.93
C ARG A 235 -4.62 12.27 -25.74
#